data_AF-A0A4R5NGH4-F1
#
_entry.id   AF-A0A4R5NGH4-F1
#
_cell.length_a   1.000
_cell.length_b   1.000
_cell.length_c   1.000
_cell.angle_alpha   90.00
_cell.angle_beta   90.00
_cell.angle_gamma   90.00
#
_symmetry.space_group_name_H-M   'P 1'
#
loop_
_entity.id
_entity.type
_entity.pdbx_description
1 polymer ?
#
loop_
_entity_poly.entity_id
_entity_poly.type
_entity_poly.pdbx_seq_one_letter_code
_entity_poly.pdbx_strand_id
1 'polypeptide(L)'
;MKSLVKYLFVMIAAISFGVCVTSVGQVNASSTKTHKVKSVPKVYRGTWYYKSGGKTYKFKVSSKKWDISKYNSNPVKNTTMSAMSERYFSPRTVTGSKIKKNTLILVNGMGVQTIRRTTLKKHAVLMVYNQQEHSSRFTIATKVKNSSLQKHYMGSNPYGMGVTSVKTAKQNRSFHNKMNQSIKKYFGAALQKKTMKGFSIFKGINITYYDNYRYVR
;
A
#
# COMPACT_ATOMS: atom_id res chain seq x y z
N MET A 1 20.73 25.72 -17.71
CA MET A 1 20.31 25.80 -16.29
C MET A 1 19.15 24.84 -16.06
N LYS A 2 19.33 23.87 -15.16
CA LYS A 2 18.51 22.65 -15.03
C LYS A 2 17.17 22.94 -14.35
N SER A 3 16.13 22.32 -14.88
CA SER A 3 14.73 22.51 -14.53
C SER A 3 14.38 22.04 -13.11
N LEU A 4 14.07 23.01 -12.28
CA LEU A 4 13.37 22.92 -11.00
C LEU A 4 11.89 22.56 -11.25
N VAL A 5 11.55 21.28 -11.47
CA VAL A 5 10.12 20.88 -11.44
C VAL A 5 9.94 19.43 -10.95
N LYS A 6 9.21 19.30 -9.81
CA LYS A 6 8.50 18.12 -9.26
C LYS A 6 9.20 17.29 -8.18
N TYR A 7 9.54 17.95 -7.07
CA TYR A 7 9.61 17.30 -5.77
C TYR A 7 8.20 17.10 -5.20
N LEU A 8 7.82 15.85 -4.93
CA LEU A 8 6.65 15.51 -4.11
C LEU A 8 7.16 15.24 -2.69
N PHE A 9 7.39 16.32 -1.95
CA PHE A 9 7.73 16.31 -0.53
C PHE A 9 6.91 17.40 0.15
N VAL A 10 5.76 17.05 0.72
CA VAL A 10 5.23 17.64 1.97
C VAL A 10 4.24 16.62 2.55
N MET A 11 4.58 16.06 3.71
CA MET A 11 3.72 15.95 4.90
C MET A 11 4.52 15.17 5.96
N ILE A 12 5.38 15.91 6.64
CA ILE A 12 6.03 15.56 7.90
C ILE A 12 5.09 16.04 9.01
N ALA A 13 4.88 15.22 10.04
CA ALA A 13 4.59 15.73 11.39
C ALA A 13 5.06 14.69 12.41
N ALA A 14 5.95 15.13 13.29
CA ALA A 14 6.49 14.39 14.42
C ALA A 14 5.41 14.17 15.49
N ILE A 15 5.52 13.07 16.23
CA ILE A 15 5.64 13.04 17.70
C ILE A 15 5.85 11.57 18.11
N SER A 16 7.01 11.35 18.70
CA SER A 16 7.43 10.22 19.52
C SER A 16 6.48 9.98 20.70
N PHE A 17 6.21 8.71 21.05
CA PHE A 17 6.30 8.12 22.39
C PHE A 17 5.82 6.66 22.30
N GLY A 18 6.62 5.74 22.85
CA GLY A 18 6.39 4.31 22.78
C GLY A 18 5.31 3.81 23.73
N VAL A 19 4.76 2.63 23.45
CA VAL A 19 4.22 1.69 24.44
C VAL A 19 4.44 0.27 23.92
N CYS A 20 5.04 -0.57 24.77
CA CYS A 20 5.16 -2.02 24.60
C CYS A 20 3.80 -2.69 24.44
N VAL A 21 3.64 -3.56 23.46
CA VAL A 21 2.71 -4.70 23.58
C VAL A 21 3.30 -5.93 22.90
N THR A 22 3.60 -6.93 23.71
CA THR A 22 3.89 -8.31 23.32
C THR A 22 2.61 -8.97 22.80
N SER A 23 2.68 -9.63 21.65
CA SER A 23 1.92 -10.87 21.46
C SER A 23 2.54 -11.70 20.35
N VAL A 24 3.03 -12.84 20.81
CA VAL A 24 3.44 -14.00 20.05
C VAL A 24 2.20 -14.57 19.37
N GLY A 25 2.30 -14.79 18.07
CA GLY A 25 1.28 -15.51 17.30
C GLY A 25 1.99 -16.32 16.24
N GLN A 26 2.09 -17.63 16.47
CA GLN A 26 2.48 -18.60 15.46
C GLN A 26 1.58 -18.41 14.24
N VAL A 27 2.20 -18.18 13.08
CA VAL A 27 1.47 -18.13 11.81
C VAL A 27 1.93 -19.32 10.98
N ASN A 28 1.06 -20.33 10.91
CA ASN A 28 1.14 -21.43 9.95
C ASN A 28 1.63 -20.92 8.60
N ALA A 29 2.72 -21.50 8.11
CA ALA A 29 3.32 -21.18 6.83
C ALA A 29 2.32 -21.56 5.71
N SER A 30 1.49 -20.61 5.31
CA SER A 30 0.88 -20.63 3.98
C SER A 30 2.04 -20.65 2.98
N SER A 31 1.96 -21.52 1.96
CA SER A 31 2.94 -21.80 0.90
C SER A 31 3.27 -20.61 -0.02
N THR A 32 3.24 -19.39 0.53
CA THR A 32 3.45 -18.15 -0.17
C THR A 32 4.93 -17.92 -0.32
N LYS A 33 5.41 -17.94 -1.57
CA LYS A 33 6.80 -17.68 -1.88
C LYS A 33 6.96 -16.21 -2.26
N THR A 34 7.96 -15.55 -1.69
CA THR A 34 8.33 -14.20 -2.11
C THR A 34 9.72 -14.21 -2.74
N HIS A 35 9.84 -13.61 -3.92
CA HIS A 35 11.11 -13.53 -4.63
C HIS A 35 11.50 -12.06 -4.84
N LYS A 36 12.74 -11.72 -4.48
CA LYS A 36 13.28 -10.36 -4.67
C LYS A 36 13.36 -10.01 -6.16
N VAL A 37 13.12 -8.74 -6.48
CA VAL A 37 13.07 -8.26 -7.86
C VAL A 37 14.15 -7.20 -8.11
N LYS A 38 15.09 -7.49 -9.01
CA LYS A 38 16.25 -6.60 -9.31
C LYS A 38 15.93 -5.45 -10.29
N SER A 39 14.84 -5.55 -11.05
CA SER A 39 14.38 -4.49 -11.96
C SER A 39 12.87 -4.53 -12.11
N VAL A 40 12.24 -3.39 -12.42
CA VAL A 40 10.78 -3.36 -12.61
C VAL A 40 10.38 -4.31 -13.75
N PRO A 41 9.53 -5.33 -13.54
CA PRO A 41 9.16 -6.27 -14.59
C PRO A 41 8.41 -5.59 -15.74
N LYS A 42 8.63 -6.06 -16.99
CA LYS A 42 8.05 -5.46 -18.22
C LYS A 42 6.53 -5.23 -18.11
N VAL A 43 5.81 -6.14 -17.46
CA VAL A 43 4.35 -6.08 -17.29
C VAL A 43 3.86 -4.82 -16.57
N TYR A 44 4.68 -4.19 -15.72
CA TYR A 44 4.33 -2.97 -14.98
C TYR A 44 4.75 -1.68 -15.71
N ARG A 45 5.58 -1.77 -16.74
CA ARG A 45 6.21 -0.60 -17.39
C ARG A 45 5.23 0.21 -18.25
N GLY A 46 5.65 1.43 -18.58
CA GLY A 46 4.97 2.40 -19.44
C GLY A 46 4.25 3.51 -18.68
N THR A 47 3.50 4.32 -19.41
CA THR A 47 2.72 5.43 -18.85
C THR A 47 1.38 4.93 -18.30
N TRP A 48 0.99 5.44 -17.14
CA TRP A 48 -0.24 5.11 -16.45
C TRP A 48 -0.95 6.39 -16.03
N TYR A 49 -2.29 6.36 -16.03
CA TYR A 49 -3.14 7.49 -15.69
C TYR A 49 -4.13 7.10 -14.60
N TYR A 50 -4.37 8.00 -13.65
CA TYR A 50 -5.39 7.81 -12.61
C TYR A 50 -6.13 9.12 -12.36
N LYS A 51 -7.37 9.02 -11.87
CA LYS A 51 -8.17 10.19 -11.45
C LYS A 51 -8.13 10.35 -9.94
N SER A 52 -7.94 11.58 -9.48
CA SER A 52 -8.09 11.97 -8.08
C SER A 52 -8.68 13.38 -8.01
N GLY A 53 -9.67 13.61 -7.16
CA GLY A 53 -10.31 14.93 -7.01
C GLY A 53 -10.77 15.55 -8.33
N GLY A 54 -11.37 14.76 -9.24
CA GLY A 54 -11.81 15.19 -10.57
C GLY A 54 -10.70 15.42 -11.61
N LYS A 55 -9.42 15.40 -11.20
CA LYS A 55 -8.28 15.64 -12.09
C LYS A 55 -7.62 14.33 -12.51
N THR A 56 -7.13 14.28 -13.75
CA THR A 56 -6.34 13.16 -14.27
C THR A 56 -4.85 13.41 -14.07
N TYR A 57 -4.18 12.47 -13.43
CA TYR A 57 -2.74 12.46 -13.21
C TYR A 57 -2.07 11.39 -14.07
N LYS A 58 -0.79 11.58 -14.38
CA LYS A 58 0.02 10.61 -15.13
C LYS A 58 1.32 10.29 -14.40
N PHE A 59 1.77 9.05 -14.49
CA PHE A 59 3.10 8.62 -14.06
C PHE A 59 3.69 7.62 -15.05
N LYS A 60 5.02 7.55 -15.14
CA LYS A 60 5.74 6.64 -16.04
C LYS A 60 6.53 5.64 -15.22
N VAL A 61 6.34 4.36 -15.51
CA VAL A 61 7.12 3.26 -14.93
C VAL A 61 8.14 2.82 -15.98
N SER A 62 9.43 3.05 -15.72
CA SER A 62 10.51 2.68 -16.65
C SER A 62 11.19 1.37 -16.24
N SER A 63 12.13 0.91 -17.07
CA SER A 63 13.00 -0.23 -16.78
C SER A 63 14.19 0.10 -15.90
N LYS A 64 14.46 1.39 -15.61
CA LYS A 64 15.60 1.79 -14.79
C LYS A 64 15.56 0.99 -13.48
N LYS A 65 16.73 0.47 -13.07
CA LYS A 65 16.92 -0.09 -11.73
C LYS A 65 16.26 0.90 -10.77
N TRP A 66 15.41 0.42 -9.88
CA TRP A 66 14.65 1.27 -8.97
C TRP A 66 15.57 2.39 -8.45
N ASP A 67 15.34 3.62 -8.91
CA ASP A 67 16.36 4.70 -9.04
C ASP A 67 16.90 5.22 -7.68
N ILE A 68 16.68 4.49 -6.57
CA ILE A 68 16.90 4.89 -5.17
C ILE A 68 17.35 3.68 -4.29
N SER A 69 18.23 2.78 -4.74
CA SER A 69 18.82 1.84 -3.76
C SER A 69 20.17 1.24 -4.14
N LYS A 70 21.15 1.44 -3.26
CA LYS A 70 22.14 0.38 -2.96
C LYS A 70 21.40 -0.70 -2.18
N TYR A 71 21.01 -1.75 -2.91
CA TYR A 71 20.30 -2.93 -2.44
C TYR A 71 20.95 -3.53 -1.18
N ASN A 72 20.19 -3.71 -0.10
CA ASN A 72 20.65 -4.52 1.03
C ASN A 72 20.14 -5.98 0.88
N SER A 73 21.07 -6.93 0.83
CA SER A 73 20.81 -8.34 0.57
C SER A 73 20.12 -9.05 1.74
N ASN A 74 20.13 -8.46 2.93
CA ASN A 74 19.56 -9.05 4.15
C ASN A 74 18.34 -8.26 4.63
N PRO A 75 17.14 -8.89 4.76
CA PRO A 75 16.04 -8.27 5.46
C PRO A 75 16.44 -8.11 6.93
N VAL A 76 16.40 -6.88 7.45
CA VAL A 76 16.67 -6.64 8.87
C VAL A 76 15.54 -7.30 9.66
N LYS A 77 15.82 -8.43 10.30
CA LYS A 77 14.94 -9.02 11.31
C LYS A 77 14.91 -8.07 12.51
N ASN A 78 13.72 -7.68 12.95
CA ASN A 78 13.46 -6.82 14.11
C ASN A 78 13.88 -5.34 13.97
N THR A 79 13.01 -4.49 13.42
CA THR A 79 13.10 -3.03 13.67
C THR A 79 11.74 -2.42 13.95
N THR A 80 11.63 -1.82 15.12
CA THR A 80 10.53 -1.01 15.67
C THR A 80 10.58 0.46 15.22
N MET A 81 11.28 0.79 14.12
CA MET A 81 11.58 2.17 13.72
C MET A 81 10.87 2.61 12.43
N SER A 82 10.44 3.86 12.40
CA SER A 82 9.72 4.48 11.28
C SER A 82 10.54 4.43 10.00
N ALA A 83 9.86 4.08 8.92
CA ALA A 83 10.41 3.91 7.60
C ALA A 83 10.98 5.25 7.12
N MET A 84 12.30 5.35 6.85
CA MET A 84 12.93 6.56 6.26
C MET A 84 14.29 6.30 5.55
N SER A 85 14.70 5.05 5.25
CA SER A 85 15.97 4.81 4.53
C SER A 85 15.87 3.84 3.35
N GLU A 86 16.77 4.02 2.35
CA GLU A 86 16.96 3.14 1.18
C GLU A 86 17.18 1.66 1.56
N ARG A 87 17.54 1.39 2.83
CA ARG A 87 17.69 0.04 3.40
C ARG A 87 16.39 -0.76 3.42
N TYR A 88 15.22 -0.09 3.33
CA TYR A 88 13.91 -0.73 3.34
C TYR A 88 13.31 -0.94 1.94
N PHE A 89 13.99 -0.49 0.88
CA PHE A 89 13.50 -0.68 -0.49
C PHE A 89 13.61 -2.14 -0.92
N SER A 90 12.49 -2.87 -0.87
CA SER A 90 12.46 -4.33 -1.08
C SER A 90 11.26 -4.75 -1.93
N PRO A 91 11.35 -4.65 -3.27
CA PRO A 91 10.34 -5.17 -4.16
C PRO A 91 10.40 -6.70 -4.20
N ARG A 92 9.25 -7.33 -3.96
CA ARG A 92 9.09 -8.78 -3.91
C ARG A 92 7.90 -9.20 -4.77
N THR A 93 8.11 -10.17 -5.66
CA THR A 93 6.99 -10.89 -6.28
C THR A 93 6.40 -11.83 -5.26
N VAL A 94 5.07 -11.86 -5.16
CA VAL A 94 4.35 -12.71 -4.24
C VAL A 94 3.61 -13.77 -5.04
N THR A 95 3.87 -15.04 -4.76
CA THR A 95 3.28 -16.18 -5.46
C THR A 95 2.68 -17.17 -4.47
N GLY A 96 1.62 -17.86 -4.89
CA GLY A 96 0.91 -18.85 -4.11
C GLY A 96 -0.39 -19.24 -4.81
N SER A 97 -0.96 -20.39 -4.48
CA SER A 97 -2.14 -20.95 -5.17
C SER A 97 -3.34 -20.00 -5.18
N LYS A 98 -3.52 -19.23 -4.10
CA LYS A 98 -4.63 -18.26 -3.95
C LYS A 98 -4.23 -16.81 -4.29
N ILE A 99 -2.95 -16.56 -4.59
CA ILE A 99 -2.44 -15.22 -4.90
C ILE A 99 -2.63 -14.92 -6.39
N LYS A 100 -3.17 -13.74 -6.69
CA LYS A 100 -3.41 -13.34 -8.06
C LYS A 100 -2.08 -13.06 -8.78
N LYS A 101 -1.96 -13.53 -10.03
CA LYS A 101 -0.77 -13.32 -10.87
C LYS A 101 -0.42 -11.83 -10.99
N ASN A 102 0.86 -11.57 -11.23
CA ASN A 102 1.43 -10.22 -11.36
C ASN A 102 1.14 -9.36 -10.12
N THR A 103 1.36 -9.91 -8.93
CA THR A 103 1.31 -9.17 -7.68
C THR A 103 2.72 -8.97 -7.13
N LEU A 104 3.06 -7.72 -6.86
CA LEU A 104 4.29 -7.28 -6.22
C LEU A 104 3.96 -6.67 -4.86
N ILE A 105 4.85 -6.84 -3.90
CA ILE A 105 4.92 -6.03 -2.70
C ILE A 105 6.16 -5.16 -2.80
N LEU A 106 6.01 -3.89 -2.48
CA LEU A 106 7.11 -2.95 -2.41
C LEU A 106 7.14 -2.37 -1.01
N VAL A 107 8.13 -2.79 -0.23
CA VAL A 107 8.51 -2.11 1.01
C VAL A 107 9.39 -0.92 0.62
N ASN A 108 9.17 0.23 1.23
CA ASN A 108 10.04 1.39 1.10
C ASN A 108 10.01 2.24 2.39
N GLY A 109 10.80 3.30 2.40
CA GLY A 109 10.87 4.28 3.49
C GLY A 109 9.57 5.04 3.77
N MET A 110 8.41 4.67 3.22
CA MET A 110 7.13 5.31 3.52
C MET A 110 6.03 4.30 3.88
N GLY A 111 6.38 3.01 4.02
CA GLY A 111 5.44 1.93 4.28
C GLY A 111 5.48 0.83 3.23
N VAL A 112 4.38 0.09 3.10
CA VAL A 112 4.32 -1.11 2.28
C VAL A 112 3.20 -0.98 1.25
N GLN A 113 3.58 -1.15 -0.02
CA GLN A 113 2.66 -1.09 -1.14
C GLN A 113 2.43 -2.49 -1.70
N THR A 114 1.19 -2.80 -2.05
CA THR A 114 0.82 -3.98 -2.82
C THR A 114 0.37 -3.54 -4.20
N ILE A 115 1.06 -4.02 -5.23
CA ILE A 115 0.89 -3.59 -6.61
C ILE A 115 0.45 -4.79 -7.43
N ARG A 116 -0.61 -4.65 -8.21
CA ARG A 116 -1.06 -5.70 -9.12
C ARG A 116 -1.32 -5.14 -10.51
N ARG A 117 -0.82 -5.82 -11.53
CA ARG A 117 -1.19 -5.55 -12.92
C ARG A 117 -2.16 -6.62 -13.41
N THR A 118 -3.31 -6.18 -13.94
CA THR A 118 -4.30 -7.08 -14.54
C THR A 118 -4.99 -6.41 -15.71
N THR A 119 -6.01 -7.06 -16.26
CA THR A 119 -6.94 -6.50 -17.24
C THR A 119 -8.33 -6.38 -16.60
N LEU A 120 -9.04 -5.28 -16.83
CA LEU A 120 -10.46 -5.09 -16.51
C LEU A 120 -11.18 -4.58 -17.76
N LYS A 121 -12.30 -5.21 -18.14
CA LYS A 121 -13.04 -4.86 -19.37
C LYS A 121 -12.12 -4.69 -20.59
N LYS A 122 -11.23 -5.67 -20.83
CA LYS A 122 -10.21 -5.64 -21.91
C LYS A 122 -9.13 -4.54 -21.81
N HIS A 123 -9.17 -3.66 -20.80
CA HIS A 123 -8.14 -2.64 -20.59
C HIS A 123 -7.11 -3.04 -19.54
N ALA A 124 -5.83 -2.80 -19.84
CA ALA A 124 -4.75 -2.98 -18.87
C ALA A 124 -4.89 -1.98 -17.71
N VAL A 125 -4.81 -2.49 -16.49
CA VAL A 125 -4.89 -1.71 -15.25
C VAL A 125 -3.73 -2.02 -14.32
N LEU A 126 -3.27 -0.98 -13.63
CA LEU A 126 -2.30 -1.06 -12.55
C LEU A 126 -2.98 -0.64 -11.25
N MET A 127 -3.08 -1.58 -10.32
CA MET A 127 -3.69 -1.40 -9.02
C MET A 127 -2.60 -1.22 -7.99
N VAL A 128 -2.69 -0.17 -7.18
CA VAL A 128 -1.73 0.15 -6.13
C VAL A 128 -2.51 0.34 -4.84
N TYR A 129 -2.30 -0.55 -3.88
CA TYR A 129 -2.76 -0.38 -2.51
C TYR A 129 -1.57 0.00 -1.64
N ASN A 130 -1.63 1.17 -1.02
CA ASN A 130 -0.63 1.65 -0.10
C ASN A 130 -1.25 1.73 1.29
N GLN A 131 -0.64 1.03 2.24
CA GLN A 131 -0.93 1.19 3.64
C GLN A 131 0.30 1.84 4.27
N GLN A 132 0.14 3.10 4.64
CA GLN A 132 1.16 3.87 5.34
C GLN A 132 0.75 4.05 6.79
N GLU A 133 1.71 4.47 7.60
CA GLU A 133 1.52 4.71 9.03
C GLU A 133 0.32 5.62 9.32
N HIS A 134 0.04 6.61 8.46
CA HIS A 134 -1.03 7.59 8.70
C HIS A 134 -2.13 7.62 7.63
N SER A 135 -2.03 6.83 6.55
CA SER A 135 -3.03 6.85 5.48
C SER A 135 -3.22 5.50 4.80
N SER A 136 -4.42 5.28 4.28
CA SER A 136 -4.76 4.17 3.41
C SER A 136 -5.17 4.69 2.04
N ARG A 137 -4.49 4.20 1.00
CA ARG A 137 -4.73 4.63 -0.38
C ARG A 137 -4.89 3.44 -1.30
N PHE A 138 -5.93 3.43 -2.11
CA PHE A 138 -6.10 2.46 -3.18
C PHE A 138 -6.36 3.17 -4.51
N THR A 139 -5.48 2.92 -5.49
CA THR A 139 -5.56 3.52 -6.82
C THR A 139 -5.69 2.43 -7.88
N ILE A 140 -6.56 2.65 -8.86
CA ILE A 140 -6.60 1.93 -10.14
C ILE A 140 -6.19 2.91 -11.22
N ALA A 141 -5.05 2.65 -11.85
CA ALA A 141 -4.55 3.39 -12.99
C ALA A 141 -4.72 2.59 -14.29
N THR A 142 -4.87 3.28 -15.42
CA THR A 142 -5.06 2.69 -16.77
C THR A 142 -4.02 3.21 -17.74
N LYS A 143 -3.87 2.56 -18.90
CA LYS A 143 -3.08 3.11 -20.02
C LYS A 143 -3.75 4.29 -20.72
N VAL A 144 -5.08 4.39 -20.62
CA VAL A 144 -5.89 5.45 -21.26
C VAL A 144 -6.10 6.61 -20.29
N LYS A 145 -5.96 7.86 -20.76
CA LYS A 145 -6.00 9.09 -19.94
C LYS A 145 -7.30 9.27 -19.14
N ASN A 146 -8.47 9.08 -19.75
CA ASN A 146 -9.76 9.44 -19.14
C ASN A 146 -10.69 8.24 -18.88
N SER A 147 -10.13 7.05 -18.66
CA SER A 147 -10.94 5.83 -18.48
C SER A 147 -11.85 5.88 -17.25
N SER A 148 -13.08 5.38 -17.40
CA SER A 148 -14.04 5.17 -16.29
C SER A 148 -13.60 4.08 -15.30
N LEU A 149 -12.58 3.28 -15.64
CA LEU A 149 -12.01 2.28 -14.75
C LEU A 149 -11.07 2.86 -13.70
N GLN A 150 -10.62 4.10 -13.89
CA GLN A 150 -9.73 4.77 -12.94
C GLN A 150 -10.45 5.04 -11.63
N LYS A 151 -9.81 4.70 -10.52
CA LYS A 151 -10.34 4.91 -9.18
C LYS A 151 -9.24 5.38 -8.26
N HIS A 152 -9.62 6.21 -7.29
CA HIS A 152 -8.73 6.59 -6.21
C HIS A 152 -9.54 6.70 -4.92
N TYR A 153 -9.12 5.93 -3.93
CA TYR A 153 -9.61 5.98 -2.57
C TYR A 153 -8.45 6.45 -1.71
N MET A 154 -8.68 7.47 -0.88
CA MET A 154 -7.72 7.96 0.09
C MET A 154 -8.47 8.33 1.35
N GLY A 155 -7.94 7.90 2.48
CA GLY A 155 -8.48 8.21 3.80
C GLY A 155 -7.45 7.93 4.87
N SER A 156 -7.78 8.31 6.11
CA SER A 156 -6.97 7.98 7.28
C SER A 156 -6.84 6.47 7.43
N ASN A 157 -5.74 6.01 8.02
CA ASN A 157 -5.70 4.66 8.58
C ASN A 157 -6.78 4.53 9.69
N PRO A 158 -7.09 3.31 10.20
CA PRO A 158 -8.24 3.06 11.05
C PRO A 158 -8.48 4.03 12.23
N TYR A 159 -7.44 4.49 12.94
CA TYR A 159 -7.54 5.56 13.95
C TYR A 159 -6.42 6.61 13.80
N GLY A 160 -6.20 7.10 12.58
CA GLY A 160 -5.15 8.09 12.32
C GLY A 160 -5.44 9.47 12.84
N MET A 161 -4.49 10.38 12.61
CA MET A 161 -4.56 11.78 13.03
C MET A 161 -5.86 12.51 12.63
N GLY A 162 -6.57 12.06 11.59
CA GLY A 162 -7.88 12.60 11.19
C GLY A 162 -9.11 12.01 11.90
N VAL A 163 -8.95 11.13 12.89
CA VAL A 163 -10.03 10.45 13.60
C VAL A 163 -10.09 10.92 15.05
N THR A 164 -10.76 12.06 15.26
CA THR A 164 -10.82 12.75 16.56
C THR A 164 -12.18 12.66 17.27
N SER A 165 -13.22 12.10 16.63
CA SER A 165 -14.56 12.00 17.21
C SER A 165 -15.30 10.74 16.76
N VAL A 166 -16.36 10.37 17.48
CA VAL A 166 -17.26 9.26 17.10
C VAL A 166 -17.77 9.41 15.66
N LYS A 167 -18.07 10.65 15.25
CA LYS A 167 -18.50 10.97 13.89
C LYS A 167 -17.43 10.64 12.86
N THR A 168 -16.20 11.14 13.04
CA THR A 168 -15.10 10.89 12.10
C THR A 168 -14.66 9.42 12.13
N ALA A 169 -14.76 8.73 13.26
CA ALA A 169 -14.53 7.29 13.37
C ALA A 169 -15.56 6.46 12.59
N LYS A 170 -16.85 6.79 12.69
CA LYS A 170 -17.91 6.15 11.89
C LYS A 170 -17.72 6.40 10.39
N GLN A 171 -17.34 7.62 10.01
CA GLN A 171 -17.01 7.95 8.61
C GLN A 171 -15.80 7.14 8.12
N ASN A 172 -14.75 7.03 8.93
CA ASN A 172 -13.56 6.24 8.60
C ASN A 172 -13.90 4.74 8.44
N ARG A 173 -14.73 4.20 9.35
CA ARG A 173 -15.25 2.83 9.22
C ARG A 173 -15.98 2.62 7.88
N SER A 174 -16.84 3.56 7.50
CA SER A 174 -17.56 3.51 6.22
C SER A 174 -16.61 3.56 5.02
N PHE A 175 -15.61 4.46 5.07
CA PHE A 175 -14.55 4.55 4.06
C PHE A 175 -13.82 3.21 3.87
N HIS A 176 -13.34 2.62 4.97
CA HIS A 176 -12.65 1.33 4.93
C HIS A 176 -13.57 0.22 4.42
N ASN A 177 -14.84 0.17 4.83
CA ASN A 177 -15.80 -0.81 4.30
C ASN A 177 -15.94 -0.72 2.77
N LYS A 178 -16.06 0.50 2.23
CA LYS A 178 -16.16 0.73 0.78
C LYS A 178 -14.87 0.33 0.04
N MET A 179 -13.72 0.73 0.57
CA MET A 179 -12.42 0.42 -0.03
C MET A 179 -12.10 -1.08 0.04
N ASN A 180 -12.42 -1.74 1.16
CA ASN A 180 -12.16 -3.16 1.43
C ASN A 180 -12.80 -4.10 0.42
N GLN A 181 -13.98 -3.76 -0.11
CA GLN A 181 -14.60 -4.56 -1.17
C GLN A 181 -13.69 -4.67 -2.40
N SER A 182 -13.10 -3.55 -2.80
CA SER A 182 -12.16 -3.52 -3.93
C SER A 182 -10.84 -4.20 -3.58
N ILE A 183 -10.31 -3.96 -2.38
CA ILE A 183 -9.06 -4.58 -1.94
C ILE A 183 -9.19 -6.11 -1.89
N LYS A 184 -10.26 -6.63 -1.27
CA LYS A 184 -10.56 -8.07 -1.22
C LYS A 184 -10.66 -8.66 -2.62
N LYS A 185 -11.38 -8.00 -3.52
CA LYS A 185 -11.59 -8.45 -4.90
C LYS A 185 -10.28 -8.54 -5.68
N TYR A 186 -9.41 -7.54 -5.54
CA TYR A 186 -8.24 -7.39 -6.41
C TYR A 186 -6.95 -7.95 -5.83
N PHE A 187 -6.79 -7.97 -4.52
CA PHE A 187 -5.57 -8.47 -3.87
C PHE A 187 -5.83 -9.75 -3.08
N GLY A 188 -6.98 -9.88 -2.42
CA GLY A 188 -7.39 -11.11 -1.75
C GLY A 188 -6.30 -11.68 -0.85
N ALA A 189 -5.87 -12.92 -1.11
CA ALA A 189 -4.84 -13.62 -0.34
C ALA A 189 -3.45 -12.96 -0.34
N ALA A 190 -3.21 -11.98 -1.22
CA ALA A 190 -2.00 -11.16 -1.15
C ALA A 190 -2.00 -10.18 0.04
N LEU A 191 -3.09 -10.09 0.79
CA LEU A 191 -3.26 -9.25 1.96
C LEU A 191 -3.94 -10.03 3.10
N GLN A 192 -3.67 -9.62 4.32
CA GLN A 192 -4.30 -10.12 5.53
C GLN A 192 -5.40 -9.17 5.97
N LYS A 193 -6.60 -9.69 6.20
CA LYS A 193 -7.66 -8.93 6.85
C LYS A 193 -7.31 -8.75 8.33
N LYS A 194 -7.34 -7.51 8.81
CA LYS A 194 -7.20 -7.15 10.23
C LYS A 194 -8.41 -6.35 10.69
N THR A 195 -8.64 -6.33 11.99
CA THR A 195 -9.68 -5.51 12.62
C THR A 195 -9.06 -4.78 13.78
N MET A 196 -9.06 -3.45 13.72
CA MET A 196 -8.69 -2.60 14.83
C MET A 196 -9.94 -2.34 15.67
N LYS A 197 -9.88 -2.72 16.94
CA LYS A 197 -10.97 -2.46 17.89
C LYS A 197 -10.85 -1.03 18.40
N GLY A 198 -11.97 -0.30 18.44
CA GLY A 198 -12.00 1.03 19.04
C GLY A 198 -11.79 0.98 20.54
N PHE A 199 -11.08 1.97 21.07
CA PHE A 199 -10.81 2.17 22.50
C PHE A 199 -11.36 3.52 22.96
N SER A 200 -11.50 3.72 24.27
CA SER A 200 -11.99 4.97 24.88
C SER A 200 -13.28 5.47 24.20
N ILE A 201 -13.32 6.73 23.76
CA ILE A 201 -14.45 7.37 23.08
C ILE A 201 -14.89 6.67 21.78
N PHE A 202 -14.10 5.74 21.23
CA PHE A 202 -14.42 4.97 20.03
C PHE A 202 -14.89 3.53 20.34
N LYS A 203 -15.12 3.18 21.60
CA LYS A 203 -15.60 1.84 22.00
C LYS A 203 -16.83 1.43 21.17
N GLY A 204 -16.83 0.19 20.67
CA GLY A 204 -17.90 -0.35 19.82
C GLY A 204 -17.82 0.04 18.34
N ILE A 205 -16.93 0.97 17.96
CA ILE A 205 -16.58 1.21 16.56
C ILE A 205 -15.39 0.32 16.27
N ASN A 206 -15.54 -0.67 15.39
CA ASN A 206 -14.43 -1.50 14.92
C ASN A 206 -14.19 -1.24 13.45
N ILE A 207 -12.93 -1.16 13.05
CA ILE A 207 -12.54 -0.89 11.66
C ILE A 207 -11.77 -2.08 11.13
N THR A 208 -12.34 -2.72 10.13
CA THR A 208 -11.67 -3.77 9.36
C THR A 208 -10.85 -3.12 8.26
N TYR A 209 -9.64 -3.61 8.02
CA TYR A 209 -8.76 -3.17 6.94
C TYR A 209 -7.92 -4.35 6.44
N TYR A 210 -7.20 -4.16 5.33
CA TYR A 210 -6.30 -5.17 4.78
C TYR A 210 -4.85 -4.74 4.93
N ASP A 211 -3.97 -5.71 5.15
CA ASP A 211 -2.60 -5.46 5.56
C ASP A 211 -1.61 -6.40 4.86
N ASN A 212 -0.40 -5.91 4.57
CA ASN A 212 0.68 -6.62 3.89
C ASN A 212 1.89 -6.94 4.81
N TYR A 213 1.81 -6.72 6.13
CA TYR A 213 2.93 -7.01 7.05
C TYR A 213 3.39 -8.47 7.12
N ARG A 214 2.62 -9.47 6.64
CA ARG A 214 3.05 -10.88 6.58
C ARG A 214 4.29 -11.11 5.67
N TYR A 215 4.63 -10.13 4.83
CA TYR A 215 5.70 -10.24 3.83
C TYR A 215 6.99 -9.49 4.17
N VAL A 216 6.99 -8.78 5.30
CA VAL A 216 8.12 -7.99 5.81
C VAL A 216 8.91 -8.76 6.87
N ARG A 217 8.33 -9.82 7.46
CA ARG A 217 9.00 -10.72 8.41
C ARG A 217 9.69 -11.88 7.69
#